data_AF-A0A149THF4-F1
#
_entry.id   AF-A0A149THF4-F1
#
_cell.length_a   1.000
_cell.length_b   1.000
_cell.length_c   1.000
_cell.angle_alpha   90.00
_cell.angle_beta   90.00
_cell.angle_gamma   90.00
#
_symmetry.space_group_name_H-M   'P 1'
#
loop_
_entity.id
_entity.type
_entity.pdbx_description
1 polymer ?
#
loop_
_entity_poly.entity_id
_entity_poly.type
_entity_poly.pdbx_seq_one_letter_code
_entity_poly.pdbx_strand_id
1 'polypeptide(L)'
;MEQSPLDTLTTLREQELDLVERRFAEAVARETAAEEKLSAAQEEILSEQRIASSPTAGDGAVEAFSRWLPVGRQAVAQAQERCREAALDRETVRSALIIARAAMEAVKTLREEQKEEERLAELRKEQNTLDELAVRQFSQS
;
A
#
# COMPACT_ATOMS: atom_id res chain seq x y z
N MET A 1 16.76 8.53 -29.11
CA MET A 1 16.93 9.39 -27.92
C MET A 1 17.22 8.45 -26.77
N GLU A 2 18.45 8.43 -26.27
CA GLU A 2 18.79 7.62 -25.09
C GLU A 2 17.97 8.13 -23.91
N GLN A 3 17.28 7.23 -23.19
CA GLN A 3 16.57 7.61 -21.98
C GLN A 3 17.59 8.09 -20.95
N SER A 4 17.35 9.27 -20.38
CA SER A 4 18.17 9.75 -19.26
C SER A 4 18.15 8.70 -18.14
N PRO A 5 19.27 8.48 -17.43
CA PRO A 5 19.28 7.62 -16.24
C PRO A 5 18.17 7.98 -15.24
N LEU A 6 17.81 9.27 -15.15
CA LEU A 6 16.74 9.75 -14.27
C LEU A 6 15.34 9.38 -14.79
N ASP A 7 15.12 9.37 -16.11
CA ASP A 7 13.85 8.90 -16.69
C ASP A 7 13.68 7.40 -16.44
N THR A 8 14.76 6.62 -16.60
CA THR A 8 14.76 5.18 -16.29
C THR A 8 14.44 4.92 -14.82
N LEU A 9 15.05 5.69 -13.92
CA LEU A 9 14.79 5.61 -12.48
C LEU A 9 13.34 6.00 -12.14
N THR A 10 12.78 7.01 -12.81
CA THR A 10 11.39 7.43 -12.65
C THR A 10 10.44 6.28 -12.99
N THR A 11 10.60 5.68 -14.18
CA THR A 11 9.77 4.55 -14.61
C THR A 11 9.89 3.35 -13.65
N LEU A 12 11.10 3.07 -13.14
CA LEU A 12 11.29 2.01 -12.15
C LEU A 12 10.51 2.29 -10.86
N ARG A 13 10.53 3.52 -10.35
CA ARG A 13 9.79 3.90 -9.13
C ARG A 13 8.28 3.92 -9.32
N GLU A 14 7.80 4.30 -10.49
CA GLU A 14 6.38 4.17 -10.85
C GLU A 14 5.94 2.70 -10.80
N GLN A 15 6.70 1.79 -11.41
CA GLN A 15 6.40 0.36 -11.40
C GLN A 15 6.44 -0.24 -9.99
N GLU A 16 7.41 0.15 -9.17
CA GLU A 16 7.50 -0.28 -7.76
C GLU A 16 6.31 0.21 -6.95
N LEU A 17 5.94 1.49 -7.09
CA LEU A 17 4.79 2.06 -6.40
C LEU A 17 3.50 1.33 -6.80
N ASP A 18 3.27 1.13 -8.09
CA ASP A 18 2.11 0.39 -8.61
C ASP A 18 2.04 -1.03 -8.05
N LEU A 19 3.18 -1.74 -7.99
CA LEU A 19 3.25 -3.08 -7.44
C LEU A 19 2.88 -3.08 -5.95
N VAL A 20 3.46 -2.17 -5.16
CA VAL A 20 3.23 -2.11 -3.73
C VAL A 20 1.79 -1.67 -3.41
N GLU A 21 1.19 -0.78 -4.20
CA GLU A 21 -0.22 -0.39 -4.07
C GLU A 21 -1.16 -1.57 -4.31
N ARG A 22 -0.89 -2.39 -5.34
CA ARG A 22 -1.65 -3.64 -5.56
C ARG A 22 -1.52 -4.61 -4.40
N ARG A 23 -0.29 -4.82 -3.91
CA ARG A 23 -0.04 -5.68 -2.74
C ARG A 23 -0.74 -5.16 -1.48
N PHE A 24 -0.79 -3.85 -1.31
CA PHE A 24 -1.48 -3.24 -0.18
C PHE A 24 -2.99 -3.49 -0.27
N ALA A 25 -3.59 -3.31 -1.44
CA ALA A 25 -4.99 -3.64 -1.68
C ALA A 25 -5.29 -5.12 -1.42
N GLU A 26 -4.43 -6.03 -1.88
CA GLU A 26 -4.53 -7.48 -1.59
C GLU A 26 -4.45 -7.78 -0.10
N ALA A 27 -3.58 -7.08 0.65
CA ALA A 27 -3.44 -7.26 2.09
C ALA A 27 -4.68 -6.77 2.85
N VAL A 28 -5.23 -5.61 2.47
CA VAL A 28 -6.49 -5.09 3.02
C VAL A 28 -7.64 -6.05 2.76
N ALA A 29 -7.78 -6.56 1.53
CA ALA A 29 -8.82 -7.53 1.20
C ALA A 29 -8.70 -8.83 2.04
N ARG A 30 -7.47 -9.29 2.31
CA ARG A 30 -7.22 -10.45 3.18
C ARG A 30 -7.59 -10.18 4.64
N GLU A 31 -7.29 -8.98 5.16
CA GLU A 31 -7.69 -8.56 6.50
C GLU A 31 -9.21 -8.53 6.64
N THR A 32 -9.91 -7.88 5.71
CA THR A 32 -11.39 -7.84 5.69
C THR A 32 -11.99 -9.24 5.62
N ALA A 33 -11.48 -10.12 4.74
CA ALA A 33 -11.97 -11.50 4.64
C ALA A 33 -11.71 -12.33 5.91
N ALA A 34 -10.64 -12.03 6.67
CA ALA A 34 -10.39 -12.67 7.95
C ALA A 34 -11.38 -12.18 9.02
N GLU A 35 -11.65 -10.87 9.07
CA GLU A 35 -12.65 -10.27 9.97
C GLU A 35 -14.06 -10.79 9.71
N GLU A 36 -14.46 -10.94 8.45
CA GLU A 36 -15.74 -11.54 8.07
C GLU A 36 -15.86 -12.99 8.58
N LYS A 37 -14.79 -13.79 8.46
CA LYS A 37 -14.76 -15.16 8.98
C LYS A 37 -14.83 -15.21 10.51
N LEU A 38 -14.18 -14.27 11.19
CA LEU A 38 -14.27 -14.15 12.63
C LEU A 38 -15.71 -13.81 13.06
N SER A 39 -16.33 -12.84 12.38
CA SER A 39 -17.72 -12.48 12.64
C SER A 39 -18.66 -13.65 12.41
N ALA A 40 -18.48 -14.39 11.31
CA ALA A 40 -19.29 -15.57 11.00
C ALA A 40 -19.14 -16.67 12.07
N ALA A 41 -17.91 -16.95 12.52
CA ALA A 41 -17.67 -17.95 13.56
C ALA A 41 -18.29 -17.55 14.92
N GLN A 42 -18.30 -16.26 15.24
CA GLN A 42 -18.97 -15.74 16.44
C GLN A 42 -20.49 -15.85 16.32
N GLU A 43 -21.04 -15.50 15.14
CA GLU A 43 -22.47 -15.61 14.87
C GLU A 43 -22.95 -17.06 14.92
N GLU A 44 -22.14 -18.01 14.46
CA GLU A 44 -22.44 -19.45 14.55
C GLU A 44 -22.59 -19.90 16.01
N ILE A 45 -21.69 -19.49 16.91
CA ILE A 45 -21.84 -19.77 18.35
C ILE A 45 -23.14 -19.18 18.90
N LEU A 46 -23.48 -17.94 18.54
CA LEU A 46 -24.71 -17.29 19.00
C LEU A 46 -25.95 -17.96 18.42
N SER A 47 -25.88 -18.47 17.19
CA SER A 47 -26.95 -19.24 16.55
C SER A 47 -27.21 -20.55 17.29
N GLU A 48 -26.16 -21.34 17.51
CA GLU A 48 -26.23 -22.61 18.22
C GLU A 48 -26.68 -22.44 19.68
N GLN A 49 -26.20 -21.38 20.34
CA GLN A 49 -26.67 -21.02 21.68
C GLN A 49 -28.16 -20.69 21.69
N ARG A 50 -28.65 -19.91 20.72
CA ARG A 50 -30.08 -19.57 20.62
C ARG A 50 -30.93 -20.84 20.48
N ILE A 51 -30.52 -21.78 19.63
CA ILE A 51 -31.21 -23.07 19.44
C ILE A 51 -31.25 -23.84 20.76
N ALA A 52 -30.12 -24.00 21.44
CA ALA A 52 -30.03 -24.75 22.70
C ALA A 52 -30.81 -24.09 23.85
N SER A 53 -30.92 -22.75 23.83
CA SER A 53 -31.65 -21.97 24.85
C SER A 53 -33.15 -21.82 24.56
N SER A 54 -33.64 -22.35 23.44
CA SER A 54 -35.06 -22.22 23.05
C SER A 54 -35.96 -22.88 24.10
N PRO A 55 -37.12 -22.28 24.46
CA PRO A 55 -38.10 -22.91 25.36
C PRO A 55 -38.64 -24.26 24.86
N THR A 56 -38.51 -24.54 23.57
CA THR A 56 -38.92 -25.79 22.93
C THR A 56 -37.77 -26.79 22.77
N ALA A 57 -36.55 -26.41 23.12
CA ALA A 57 -35.39 -27.29 23.06
C ALA A 57 -35.47 -28.33 24.19
N GLY A 58 -35.30 -29.60 23.84
CA GLY A 58 -35.13 -30.67 24.83
C GLY A 58 -33.68 -30.81 25.27
N ASP A 59 -33.45 -31.59 26.33
CA ASP A 59 -32.12 -31.84 26.92
C ASP A 59 -31.07 -32.28 25.88
N GLY A 60 -31.48 -33.04 24.85
CA GLY A 60 -30.60 -33.47 23.77
C GLY A 60 -29.99 -32.32 22.96
N ALA A 61 -30.70 -31.20 22.78
CA ALA A 61 -30.16 -30.01 22.11
C ALA A 61 -29.12 -29.29 22.97
N VAL A 62 -29.34 -29.24 24.29
CA VAL A 62 -28.40 -28.66 25.26
C VAL A 62 -27.12 -29.51 25.36
N GLU A 63 -27.25 -30.84 25.37
CA GLU A 63 -26.11 -31.75 25.35
C GLU A 63 -25.33 -31.65 24.03
N ALA A 64 -26.02 -31.57 22.89
CA ALA A 64 -25.39 -31.40 21.59
C ALA A 64 -24.58 -30.10 21.53
N PHE A 65 -25.17 -28.98 21.98
CA PHE A 65 -24.47 -27.70 22.07
C PHE A 65 -23.26 -27.77 23.00
N SER A 66 -23.39 -28.40 24.16
CA SER A 66 -22.29 -28.55 25.12
C SER A 66 -21.12 -29.34 24.55
N ARG A 67 -21.39 -30.37 23.74
CA ARG A 67 -20.36 -31.16 23.04
C ARG A 67 -19.72 -30.39 21.88
N TRP A 68 -20.49 -29.54 21.19
CA TRP A 68 -20.01 -28.75 20.06
C TRP A 68 -19.24 -27.48 20.47
N LEU A 69 -19.62 -26.83 21.58
CA LEU A 69 -19.08 -25.54 22.02
C LEU A 69 -17.53 -25.46 22.06
N PRO A 70 -16.78 -26.49 22.51
CA PRO A 70 -15.32 -26.47 22.43
C PRO A 70 -14.80 -26.29 20.99
N VAL A 71 -15.44 -26.94 20.01
CA VAL A 71 -15.09 -26.82 18.59
C VAL A 71 -15.40 -25.42 18.06
N GLY A 72 -16.58 -24.88 18.38
CA GLY A 72 -16.94 -23.51 18.01
C GLY A 72 -15.97 -22.48 18.59
N ARG A 73 -15.57 -22.62 19.85
CA ARG A 73 -14.56 -21.75 20.49
C ARG A 73 -13.20 -21.86 19.83
N GLN A 74 -12.79 -23.07 19.45
CA GLN A 74 -11.55 -23.28 18.72
C GLN A 74 -11.59 -22.61 17.34
N ALA A 75 -12.72 -22.66 16.63
CA ALA A 75 -12.90 -21.98 15.35
C ALA A 75 -12.78 -20.46 15.48
N VAL A 76 -13.39 -19.86 16.52
CA VAL A 76 -13.23 -18.43 16.82
C VAL A 76 -11.78 -18.09 17.14
N ALA A 77 -11.09 -18.88 17.97
CA ALA A 77 -9.68 -18.63 18.29
C ALA A 77 -8.78 -18.69 17.04
N GLN A 78 -9.00 -19.63 16.14
CA GLN A 78 -8.28 -19.72 14.87
C GLN A 78 -8.59 -18.53 13.95
N ALA A 79 -9.85 -18.09 13.88
CA ALA A 79 -10.22 -16.92 13.10
C ALA A 79 -9.58 -15.63 13.66
N GLN A 80 -9.54 -15.47 14.99
CA GLN A 80 -8.83 -14.37 15.64
C GLN A 80 -7.35 -14.34 15.30
N GLU A 81 -6.68 -15.51 15.30
CA GLU A 81 -5.26 -15.57 14.95
C GLU A 81 -5.03 -15.17 13.50
N ARG A 82 -5.88 -15.63 12.57
CA ARG A 82 -5.82 -15.21 11.17
C ARG A 82 -6.04 -13.71 10.98
N CYS A 83 -6.92 -13.08 11.77
CA CYS A 83 -7.09 -11.62 11.76
C CYS A 83 -5.79 -10.93 12.20
N ARG A 84 -5.12 -11.42 13.25
CA ARG A 84 -3.84 -10.86 13.71
C ARG A 84 -2.75 -11.00 12.66
N GLU A 85 -2.61 -12.18 12.06
CA GLU A 85 -1.66 -12.43 10.98
C GLU A 85 -1.92 -11.49 9.79
N ALA A 86 -3.17 -11.37 9.34
CA ALA A 86 -3.54 -10.49 8.24
C ALA A 86 -3.28 -9.00 8.55
N ALA A 87 -3.52 -8.57 9.79
CA ALA A 87 -3.22 -7.20 10.23
C ALA A 87 -1.72 -6.90 10.24
N LEU A 88 -0.88 -7.85 10.68
CA LEU A 88 0.58 -7.74 10.64
C LEU A 88 1.10 -7.69 9.20
N ASP A 89 0.55 -8.54 8.32
CA ASP A 89 0.85 -8.52 6.89
C ASP A 89 0.51 -7.15 6.27
N ARG A 90 -0.68 -6.62 6.55
CA ARG A 90 -1.10 -5.29 6.07
C ARG A 90 -0.14 -4.20 6.55
N GLU A 91 0.26 -4.21 7.81
CA GLU A 91 1.14 -3.18 8.36
C GLU A 91 2.57 -3.26 7.77
N THR A 92 3.04 -4.46 7.48
CA THR A 92 4.31 -4.68 6.77
C THR A 92 4.26 -4.08 5.36
N VAL A 93 3.20 -4.36 4.60
CA VAL A 93 3.03 -3.81 3.24
C VAL A 93 2.77 -2.31 3.27
N ARG A 94 2.07 -1.80 4.29
CA ARG A 94 1.88 -0.35 4.51
C ARG A 94 3.20 0.38 4.67
N SER A 95 4.12 -0.20 5.44
CA SER A 95 5.46 0.36 5.64
C SER A 95 6.22 0.43 4.31
N ALA A 96 6.16 -0.62 3.50
CA ALA A 96 6.73 -0.63 2.15
C ALA A 96 6.10 0.44 1.25
N LEU A 97 4.79 0.65 1.33
CA LEU A 97 4.09 1.68 0.55
C LEU A 97 4.56 3.09 0.90
N ILE A 98 4.77 3.38 2.19
CA ILE A 98 5.31 4.68 2.63
C ILE A 98 6.72 4.90 2.06
N ILE A 99 7.57 3.87 2.10
CA ILE A 99 8.93 3.94 1.56
C ILE A 99 8.91 4.16 0.04
N ALA A 100 8.08 3.41 -0.70
CA ALA A 100 7.95 3.55 -2.15
C ALA A 100 7.48 4.95 -2.56
N ARG A 101 6.51 5.52 -1.82
CA ARG A 101 6.04 6.90 -2.04
C ARG A 101 7.14 7.93 -1.78
N ALA A 102 7.89 7.78 -0.69
CA ALA A 102 9.01 8.67 -0.39
C ALA A 102 10.11 8.59 -1.45
N ALA A 103 10.43 7.39 -1.93
CA ALA A 103 11.41 7.19 -3.01
C ALA A 103 10.94 7.82 -4.33
N MET A 104 9.66 7.67 -4.68
CA MET A 104 9.10 8.32 -5.86
C MET A 104 9.16 9.84 -5.77
N GLU A 105 8.83 10.41 -4.60
CA GLU A 105 8.89 11.85 -4.38
C GLU A 105 10.31 12.39 -4.51
N ALA A 106 11.31 11.70 -3.95
CA ALA A 106 12.71 12.08 -4.10
C ALA A 106 13.16 12.13 -5.57
N VAL A 107 12.73 11.16 -6.39
CA VAL A 107 13.05 11.15 -7.83
C VAL A 107 12.36 12.30 -8.58
N LYS A 108 11.13 12.66 -8.21
CA LYS A 108 10.45 13.83 -8.77
C LYS A 108 11.20 15.12 -8.45
N THR A 109 11.62 15.31 -7.20
CA THR A 109 12.42 16.48 -6.79
C THR A 109 13.71 16.58 -7.60
N LEU A 110 14.46 15.48 -7.74
CA LEU A 110 15.69 15.46 -8.55
C LEU A 110 15.43 15.84 -10.02
N ARG A 111 14.27 15.44 -10.56
CA ARG A 111 13.88 15.76 -11.94
C ARG A 111 13.54 17.24 -12.11
N GLU A 112 12.93 17.85 -11.11
CA GLU A 112 12.66 19.29 -11.09
C GLU A 112 13.96 20.09 -10.99
N GLU A 113 14.89 19.66 -10.13
CA GLU A 113 16.22 20.26 -10.01
C GLU A 113 16.99 20.18 -11.32
N GLN A 114 17.03 19.01 -11.98
CA GLN A 114 17.69 18.84 -13.27
C GLN A 114 17.12 19.76 -14.35
N LYS A 115 15.79 19.89 -14.43
CA LYS A 115 15.13 20.80 -15.39
C LYS A 115 15.49 22.26 -15.15
N GLU A 116 15.58 22.68 -13.89
CA GLU A 116 15.96 24.05 -13.56
C GLU A 116 17.45 24.29 -13.87
N GLU A 117 18.33 23.32 -13.62
CA GLU A 117 19.74 23.41 -14.01
C GLU A 117 19.92 23.52 -15.53
N GLU A 118 19.20 22.70 -16.31
CA GLU A 118 19.20 22.75 -17.77
C GLU A 118 18.73 24.12 -18.28
N ARG A 119 17.64 24.64 -17.71
CA ARG A 119 17.12 25.98 -18.03
C ARG A 119 18.13 27.08 -17.72
N LEU A 120 18.77 27.04 -16.55
CA LEU A 120 19.79 28.01 -16.17
C LEU A 120 21.02 27.92 -17.08
N ALA A 121 21.40 26.71 -17.52
CA ALA A 121 22.50 26.52 -18.45
C ALA A 121 22.18 27.08 -19.84
N GLU A 122 20.95 26.95 -20.32
CA GLU A 122 20.48 27.56 -21.57
C GLU A 122 20.53 29.09 -21.50
N LEU A 123 19.99 29.68 -20.43
CA LEU A 123 20.05 31.13 -20.21
C LEU A 123 21.50 31.67 -20.18
N ARG A 124 22.43 30.94 -19.54
CA ARG A 124 23.85 31.31 -19.54
C ARG A 124 24.47 31.22 -20.93
N LYS A 125 24.11 30.22 -21.74
CA LYS A 125 24.57 30.12 -23.13
C LYS A 125 24.06 31.31 -23.95
N GLU A 126 22.78 31.65 -23.83
CA GLU A 126 22.19 32.80 -24.50
C GLU A 126 22.91 34.10 -24.10
N GLN A 127 23.12 34.33 -22.81
CA GLN A 127 23.84 35.51 -22.31
C GLN A 127 25.27 35.59 -22.90
N ASN A 128 26.02 34.49 -22.85
CA ASN A 128 27.38 34.45 -23.41
C ASN A 128 27.39 34.78 -24.90
N THR A 129 26.42 34.28 -25.67
CA THR A 129 26.33 34.60 -27.11
C THR A 129 26.04 36.08 -27.38
N LEU A 130 25.19 36.71 -26.56
CA LEU A 130 24.90 38.13 -26.67
C LEU A 130 26.11 38.99 -26.30
N ASP A 131 26.84 38.62 -25.24
CA ASP A 131 28.05 39.31 -24.80
C ASP A 131 29.16 39.21 -25.86
N GLU A 132 29.36 38.04 -26.48
CA GLU A 132 30.30 37.86 -27.59
C GLU A 132 29.96 38.74 -28.79
N LEU A 133 28.68 38.84 -29.15
CA LEU A 133 28.22 39.71 -30.25
C LEU A 133 28.46 41.18 -29.93
N ALA A 134 28.18 41.61 -28.70
CA ALA A 134 28.42 42.98 -28.25
C ALA A 134 29.91 43.34 -28.34
N VAL A 135 30.80 42.48 -27.83
CA VAL A 135 32.27 42.70 -27.90
C VAL A 135 32.74 42.83 -29.35
N ARG A 136 32.25 41.97 -30.27
CA ARG A 136 32.59 42.07 -31.70
C ARG A 136 32.15 43.38 -32.33
N GLN A 137 30.93 43.84 -32.02
CA GLN A 137 30.39 45.08 -32.55
C GLN A 137 31.17 46.33 -32.06
N PHE A 138 31.57 46.35 -30.77
CA PHE A 138 32.40 47.42 -30.22
C PHE A 138 33.84 47.38 -30.72
N SER A 139 34.38 46.21 -31.09
CA SER A 139 35.75 46.09 -31.64
C SER A 139 35.90 46.51 -33.11
N GLN A 140 34.78 46.68 -33.83
CA GLN A 140 34.75 47.10 -35.25
C GLN A 140 34.41 48.58 -35.43
N SER A 141 34.15 49.32 -34.35
CA SER A 141 33.94 50.78 -34.34
C SER A 141 35.22 51.50 -33.91
#